data_AF-A0AAV4ST73-F1
#
_entry.id   AF-A0AAV4ST73-F1
#
_cell.length_a   1.000
_cell.length_b   1.000
_cell.length_c   1.000
_cell.angle_alpha   90.00
_cell.angle_beta   90.00
_cell.angle_gamma   90.00
#
_symmetry.space_group_name_H-M   'P 1'
#
loop_
_entity.id
_entity.type
_entity.pdbx_description
1 polymer ?
#
loop_
_entity_poly.entity_id
_entity_poly.type
_entity_poly.pdbx_seq_one_letter_code
_entity_poly.pdbx_strand_id
1 'polypeptide(L)'
;MGKKEKLLRELEYVENSNFHYFIRKILKDIDKEGDASISKDVLEIIDGMIFSMFNDIATLAKRNMIKSRGESLSSLDIQTAVKAVLKNGVSKHAEIGGITATKNFEIVTGQKSNLL
;
A
#
# COMPACT_ATOMS: atom_id res chain seq x y z
N MET A 1 23.11 -14.17 -13.13
CA MET A 1 22.95 -12.75 -12.74
C MET A 1 23.80 -12.51 -11.51
N GLY A 2 24.76 -11.59 -11.56
CA GLY A 2 25.62 -11.29 -10.42
C GLY A 2 24.85 -10.55 -9.32
N LYS A 3 25.23 -10.72 -8.04
CA LYS A 3 24.60 -10.04 -6.89
C LYS A 3 24.49 -8.53 -7.08
N LYS A 4 25.52 -7.90 -7.69
CA LYS A 4 25.57 -6.47 -8.01
C LYS A 4 24.52 -6.06 -9.06
N GLU A 5 24.36 -6.85 -10.12
CA GLU A 5 23.39 -6.57 -11.19
C GLU A 5 21.94 -6.73 -10.73
N LYS A 6 21.70 -7.62 -9.77
CA LYS A 6 20.39 -7.76 -9.14
C LYS A 6 20.06 -6.53 -8.30
N LEU A 7 21.02 -6.07 -7.48
CA LEU A 7 20.86 -4.88 -6.64
C LEU A 7 20.61 -3.63 -7.48
N LEU A 8 21.36 -3.44 -8.57
CA LEU A 8 21.17 -2.29 -9.47
C LEU A 8 19.77 -2.24 -10.08
N ARG A 9 19.24 -3.39 -10.50
CA ARG A 9 17.86 -3.48 -11.02
C ARG A 9 16.80 -3.20 -9.95
N GLU A 10 17.02 -3.66 -8.72
CA GLU A 10 16.12 -3.38 -7.61
C GLU A 10 16.12 -1.88 -7.27
N LEU A 11 17.29 -1.24 -7.26
CA LEU A 11 17.41 0.21 -7.06
C LEU A 11 16.73 0.99 -8.18
N GLU A 12 16.96 0.61 -9.43
CA GLU A 12 16.32 1.23 -10.60
C GLU A 12 14.79 1.06 -10.57
N TYR A 13 14.29 -0.10 -10.16
CA TYR A 13 12.85 -0.32 -10.01
C TYR A 13 12.25 0.58 -8.93
N VAL A 14 12.91 0.69 -7.77
CA VAL A 14 12.46 1.54 -6.67
C VAL A 14 12.49 3.02 -7.08
N GLU A 15 13.57 3.46 -7.74
CA GLU A 15 13.71 4.84 -8.22
C GLU A 15 12.62 5.23 -9.24
N ASN A 16 12.22 4.28 -10.09
CA ASN A 16 11.17 4.52 -11.09
C ASN A 16 9.75 4.23 -10.57
N SER A 17 9.61 3.68 -9.37
CA SER A 17 8.30 3.37 -8.78
C SER A 17 7.74 4.59 -8.06
N ASN A 18 6.65 5.15 -8.60
CA ASN A 18 5.89 6.22 -7.96
C ASN A 18 4.39 5.96 -8.07
N PHE A 19 3.62 6.66 -7.23
CA PHE A 19 2.17 6.62 -7.15
C PHE A 19 1.51 7.77 -7.94
N HIS A 20 2.25 8.50 -8.78
CA HIS A 20 1.78 9.73 -9.44
C HIS A 20 0.47 9.55 -10.21
N TYR A 21 0.36 8.47 -10.98
CA TYR A 21 -0.85 8.14 -11.72
C TYR A 21 -2.05 7.93 -10.76
N PHE A 22 -1.86 7.16 -9.69
CA PHE A 22 -2.91 6.85 -8.73
C PHE A 22 -3.33 8.08 -7.92
N ILE A 23 -2.38 8.93 -7.50
CA ILE A 23 -2.67 10.18 -6.80
C ILE A 23 -3.54 11.08 -7.68
N ARG A 24 -3.17 11.27 -8.95
CA ARG A 24 -3.96 12.09 -9.90
C ARG A 24 -5.32 11.47 -10.20
N LYS A 25 -5.42 10.15 -10.30
CA LYS A 25 -6.69 9.45 -10.51
C LYS A 25 -7.64 9.67 -9.34
N ILE A 26 -7.16 9.44 -8.11
CA ILE A 26 -7.95 9.64 -6.89
C ILE A 26 -8.37 11.10 -6.73
N LEU A 27 -7.49 12.06 -7.06
CA LEU A 27 -7.85 13.49 -7.03
C LEU A 27 -9.05 13.79 -7.93
N LYS A 28 -9.08 13.26 -9.15
CA LYS A 28 -10.21 13.41 -10.08
C LYS A 28 -11.48 12.72 -9.60
N ASP A 29 -11.36 11.56 -8.95
CA ASP A 29 -12.52 10.83 -8.41
C ASP A 29 -13.17 11.61 -7.24
N ILE A 30 -12.37 12.36 -6.47
CA ILE A 30 -12.82 13.21 -5.37
C ILE A 30 -13.38 14.54 -5.89
N ASP A 31 -12.64 15.22 -6.76
CA ASP A 31 -13.04 16.49 -7.37
C ASP A 31 -13.81 16.26 -8.68
N LYS A 32 -15.07 15.84 -8.52
CA LYS A 32 -15.93 15.49 -9.66
C LYS A 32 -16.27 16.67 -10.57
N GLU A 33 -16.17 17.90 -10.05
CA GLU A 33 -16.49 19.13 -10.78
C GLU A 33 -15.32 19.63 -11.65
N GLY A 34 -14.10 19.12 -11.41
CA GLY A 34 -13.03 19.07 -12.41
C GLY A 34 -12.04 20.24 -12.44
N ASP A 35 -12.00 21.05 -11.38
CA ASP A 35 -11.16 22.26 -11.30
C ASP A 35 -9.85 22.04 -10.52
N ALA A 36 -9.77 20.98 -9.72
CA ALA A 36 -8.62 20.67 -8.91
C ALA A 36 -7.46 20.13 -9.76
N SER A 37 -6.30 20.75 -9.58
CA SER A 37 -5.04 20.28 -10.14
C SER A 37 -4.00 20.17 -9.03
N ILE A 38 -3.00 19.30 -9.27
CA ILE A 38 -1.90 19.07 -8.35
C ILE A 38 -0.59 19.42 -9.03
N SER A 39 0.18 20.31 -8.40
CA SER A 39 1.52 20.69 -8.85
C SER A 39 2.48 19.51 -8.72
N LYS A 40 3.60 19.57 -9.46
CA LYS A 40 4.63 18.53 -9.38
C LYS A 40 5.18 18.42 -7.96
N ASP A 41 5.48 19.54 -7.31
CA ASP A 41 6.08 19.53 -5.96
C ASP A 41 5.15 18.90 -4.91
N VAL A 42 3.85 19.20 -4.97
CA VAL A 42 2.87 18.59 -4.06
C VAL A 42 2.69 17.10 -4.36
N LEU A 43 2.77 16.71 -5.63
CA LEU A 43 2.70 15.31 -6.03
C LEU A 43 3.84 14.48 -5.45
N GLU A 44 5.08 14.99 -5.51
CA GLU A 44 6.27 14.35 -4.93
C GLU A 44 6.17 14.25 -3.39
N ILE A 45 5.63 15.29 -2.73
CA ILE A 45 5.40 15.26 -1.28
C ILE A 45 4.42 14.14 -0.91
N ILE A 46 3.29 14.03 -1.61
CA ILE A 46 2.29 12.99 -1.36
C ILE A 46 2.87 11.61 -1.67
N ASP A 47 3.63 11.47 -2.74
CA ASP A 47 4.31 10.22 -3.11
C ASP A 47 5.24 9.74 -1.98
N GLY A 48 6.11 10.63 -1.49
CA GLY A 48 7.01 10.33 -0.37
C GLY A 48 6.27 9.99 0.93
N MET A 49 5.14 10.66 1.20
CA MET A 49 4.28 10.32 2.34
C MET A 49 3.71 8.89 2.21
N ILE A 50 3.21 8.52 1.04
CA ILE A 50 2.68 7.17 0.77
C ILE A 50 3.79 6.13 0.93
N PHE A 51 4.97 6.38 0.34
CA PHE A 51 6.10 5.47 0.43
C PHE A 51 6.56 5.26 1.88
N SER A 52 6.60 6.32 2.68
CA SER A 52 6.94 6.25 4.11
C SER A 52 5.93 5.39 4.88
N MET A 53 4.63 5.62 4.70
CA MET A 53 3.58 4.81 5.33
C MET A 53 3.63 3.35 4.89
N PHE A 54 3.89 3.09 3.61
CA PHE A 54 4.01 1.74 3.07
C PHE A 54 5.17 0.98 3.72
N ASN A 55 6.33 1.62 3.88
CA ASN A 55 7.50 1.02 4.53
C ASN A 55 7.25 0.72 6.00
N ASP A 56 6.57 1.61 6.72
CA ASP A 56 6.20 1.39 8.12
C ASP A 56 5.27 0.18 8.27
N ILE A 57 4.25 0.08 7.41
CA ILE A 57 3.30 -1.06 7.39
C ILE A 57 4.03 -2.35 7.03
N ALA A 58 4.83 -2.37 5.97
CA ALA A 58 5.57 -3.55 5.54
C ALA A 58 6.53 -4.06 6.62
N THR A 59 7.23 -3.13 7.29
CA THR A 59 8.15 -3.46 8.38
C THR A 59 7.42 -4.07 9.57
N LEU A 60 6.28 -3.50 9.99
CA LEU A 60 5.50 -4.05 11.09
C LEU A 60 4.82 -5.36 10.74
N ALA A 61 4.29 -5.52 9.53
CA ALA A 61 3.67 -6.75 9.09
C ALA A 61 4.68 -7.90 9.06
N LYS A 62 5.90 -7.66 8.57
CA LYS A 62 7.00 -8.63 8.64
C LYS A 62 7.31 -9.04 10.08
N ARG A 63 7.32 -8.08 11.01
CA ARG A 63 7.53 -8.38 12.45
C ARG A 63 6.38 -9.23 13.01
N ASN A 64 5.14 -8.98 12.61
CA ASN A 64 3.97 -9.76 13.04
C ASN A 64 4.07 -11.21 12.55
N MET A 65 4.39 -11.42 11.26
CA MET A 65 4.60 -12.74 10.68
C MET A 65 5.69 -13.54 11.40
N ILE A 66 6.83 -12.91 11.68
CA ILE A 66 7.92 -13.57 12.42
C ILE A 66 7.48 -13.96 13.83
N LYS A 67 6.73 -13.09 14.53
CA LYS A 67 6.21 -13.37 15.88
C LYS A 67 5.20 -14.51 15.90
N SER A 68 4.36 -14.63 14.87
CA SER A 68 3.39 -15.71 14.72
C SER A 68 4.02 -17.00 14.16
N ARG A 69 5.34 -17.00 13.88
CA ARG A 69 6.07 -18.10 13.23
C ARG A 69 5.49 -18.45 11.85
N GLY A 70 4.89 -17.48 11.17
CA GLY A 70 4.42 -17.63 9.80
C GLY A 70 5.59 -17.68 8.81
N GLU A 71 5.44 -18.50 7.77
CA GLU A 71 6.39 -18.58 6.65
C GLU A 71 6.07 -17.56 5.54
N SER A 72 4.85 -17.02 5.54
CA SER A 72 4.36 -16.03 4.58
C SER A 72 3.52 -14.96 5.28
N LEU A 73 3.50 -13.75 4.68
CA LEU A 73 2.65 -12.66 5.17
C LEU A 73 1.18 -13.01 4.98
N SER A 74 0.42 -13.00 6.07
CA SER A 74 -1.03 -13.10 6.05
C SER A 74 -1.69 -11.72 6.02
N SER A 75 -2.97 -11.67 5.66
CA SER A 75 -3.76 -10.44 5.85
C SER A 75 -3.82 -9.95 7.28
N LEU A 76 -3.81 -10.87 8.25
CA LEU A 76 -3.85 -10.49 9.65
C LEU A 76 -2.58 -9.75 10.05
N ASP A 77 -1.42 -10.12 9.49
CA ASP A 77 -0.16 -9.41 9.69
C ASP A 77 -0.24 -7.98 9.18
N ILE A 78 -0.79 -7.80 7.98
CA ILE A 78 -1.01 -6.51 7.33
C ILE A 78 -2.06 -5.68 8.08
N GLN A 79 -3.20 -6.25 8.43
CA GLN A 79 -4.29 -5.57 9.14
C GLN A 79 -3.83 -5.10 10.52
N THR A 80 -3.11 -5.94 11.26
CA THR A 80 -2.51 -5.57 12.55
C THR A 80 -1.48 -4.44 12.38
N ALA A 81 -0.65 -4.50 11.33
CA ALA A 81 0.31 -3.44 11.04
C ALA A 81 -0.39 -2.11 10.68
N VAL A 82 -1.43 -2.14 9.84
CA VAL A 82 -2.24 -0.97 9.48
C VAL A 82 -2.84 -0.31 10.72
N LYS A 83 -3.36 -1.11 11.67
CA LYS A 83 -3.88 -0.61 12.96
C LYS A 83 -2.81 0.04 13.84
N ALA A 84 -1.57 -0.44 13.76
CA ALA A 84 -0.47 0.10 14.53
C ALA A 84 0.10 1.40 13.91
N VAL A 85 0.17 1.49 12.58
CA VAL A 85 0.70 2.68 11.86
C VAL A 85 -0.33 3.81 11.83
N LEU A 86 -1.59 3.51 11.51
CA LEU A 86 -2.62 4.52 11.32
C LEU A 86 -3.31 4.85 12.65
N LYS A 87 -3.48 6.15 12.94
CA LYS A 87 -4.10 6.62 14.18
C LYS A 87 -5.63 6.60 14.10
N ASN A 88 -6.27 6.18 15.19
CA ASN A 88 -7.69 6.40 15.50
C ASN A 88 -8.67 6.11 14.33
N GLY A 89 -9.45 7.12 13.92
CA GLY A 89 -10.51 6.99 12.92
C GLY A 89 -10.01 6.59 11.53
N VAL A 90 -8.77 6.92 11.18
CA VAL A 90 -8.19 6.58 9.87
C VAL A 90 -7.96 5.07 9.76
N SER A 91 -7.52 4.44 10.84
CA SER A 91 -7.30 2.99 10.87
C SER A 91 -8.57 2.19 10.57
N LYS A 92 -9.71 2.59 11.14
CA LYS A 92 -11.01 1.93 10.91
C LYS A 92 -11.44 2.00 9.44
N HIS A 93 -11.30 3.16 8.80
CA HIS A 93 -11.65 3.33 7.39
C HIS A 93 -10.70 2.52 6.49
N ALA A 94 -9.40 2.52 6.80
CA ALA A 94 -8.42 1.73 6.06
C ALA A 94 -8.69 0.21 6.16
N GLU A 95 -9.07 -0.27 7.34
CA GLU A 95 -9.46 -1.67 7.57
C GLU A 95 -10.69 -2.05 6.73
N ILE A 96 -11.74 -1.23 6.75
CA ILE A 96 -12.95 -1.46 5.94
C ILE A 96 -12.62 -1.45 4.45
N GLY A 97 -11.79 -0.51 4.01
CA GLY A 97 -11.33 -0.43 2.61
C GLY A 97 -10.58 -1.69 2.19
N GLY A 98 -9.68 -2.20 3.04
CA GLY A 98 -8.96 -3.45 2.82
C GLY A 98 -9.88 -4.66 2.70
N ILE A 99 -10.81 -4.83 3.64
CA ILE A 99 -11.79 -5.93 3.62
C ILE A 99 -12.65 -5.87 2.35
N THR A 100 -13.10 -4.67 1.98
CA THR A 100 -13.92 -4.46 0.77
C THR A 100 -13.14 -4.80 -0.50
N ALA A 101 -11.87 -4.37 -0.59
CA ALA A 101 -11.01 -4.69 -1.72
C ALA A 101 -10.77 -6.20 -1.86
N THR A 102 -10.50 -6.89 -0.76
CA THR A 102 -10.32 -8.35 -0.75
C THR A 102 -11.58 -9.07 -1.22
N LYS A 103 -12.75 -8.70 -0.70
CA LYS A 103 -14.03 -9.27 -1.15
C LYS A 103 -14.28 -9.05 -2.64
N ASN A 104 -14.02 -7.84 -3.12
CA ASN A 104 -14.17 -7.53 -4.54
C ASN A 104 -13.22 -8.36 -5.41
N PHE A 105 -11.98 -8.58 -4.95
CA PHE A 105 -11.03 -9.45 -5.63
C PHE A 105 -11.54 -10.89 -5.73
N GLU A 106 -12.09 -11.45 -4.64
CA GLU A 106 -12.69 -12.79 -4.64
C GLU A 106 -13.86 -12.90 -5.62
N ILE A 107 -14.74 -11.89 -5.64
CA ILE A 107 -15.89 -11.83 -6.55
C ILE A 107 -15.43 -11.81 -8.01
N VAL A 108 -14.43 -10.98 -8.33
CA VAL A 108 -13.95 -10.80 -9.71
C VAL A 108 -13.16 -12.00 -10.21
N THR A 109 -12.35 -12.64 -9.35
CA THR A 109 -11.42 -13.69 -9.77
C THR A 109 -11.93 -15.11 -9.50
N GLY A 110 -12.94 -15.27 -8.63
CA GLY A 110 -13.39 -16.58 -8.14
C GLY A 110 -12.37 -17.29 -7.23
N GLN A 111 -11.20 -16.67 -6.98
CA GLN A 111 -10.21 -17.21 -6.05
C GLN A 111 -10.60 -16.79 -4.64
N LYS A 112 -10.81 -17.76 -3.75
CA LYS A 112 -10.88 -17.45 -2.32
C LYS A 112 -9.56 -16.82 -1.93
N SER A 113 -9.63 -15.63 -1.39
CA SER A 113 -8.48 -15.03 -0.76
C SER A 113 -8.25 -15.84 0.51
N ASN A 114 -7.07 -16.45 0.66
CA ASN A 114 -6.65 -17.02 1.95
C ASN A 114 -6.26 -15.89 2.93
N LEU A 115 -6.95 -14.76 2.82
CA LEU A 115 -6.64 -13.46 3.38
C LEU A 115 -7.62 -13.10 4.51
N LEU A 116 -8.40 -14.06 5.02
CA LEU A 116 -9.17 -13.98 6.27
C LEU A 116 -9.11 -15.33 7.00
#